data_AF-A0AAJ3KN55-F1
#
_entry.id   AF-A0AAJ3KN55-F1
#
_cell.length_a   1.000
_cell.length_b   1.000
_cell.length_c   1.000
_cell.angle_alpha   90.00
_cell.angle_beta   90.00
_cell.angle_gamma   90.00
#
_symmetry.space_group_name_H-M   'P 1'
#
loop_
_entity.id
_entity.type
_entity.pdbx_description
1 polymer ?
#
loop_
_entity_poly.entity_id
_entity_poly.type
_entity_poly.pdbx_seq_one_letter_code
_entity_poly.pdbx_strand_id
1 'polypeptide(L)' 'MNELNIKISDAVNEVEVILKRIYVLSNDLDHGYFEQDIKKKDDMWKIAGSYYEHAGVKTNMILSMAYDVQNKLREIQEML' A
#
# COMPACT_ATOMS: atom_id res chain seq x y z
N MET A 1 3.13 21.89 24.46
CA MET A 1 3.86 21.00 23.52
C MET A 1 4.88 21.87 22.80
N ASN A 2 6.15 21.49 22.72
CA ASN A 2 7.15 22.32 22.02
C ASN A 2 6.97 22.17 20.50
N GLU A 3 7.53 23.10 19.72
CA GLU A 3 7.39 23.12 18.26
C GLU A 3 7.91 21.84 17.60
N LEU A 4 8.95 21.23 18.16
CA LEU A 4 9.52 19.97 17.69
C LEU A 4 8.52 18.81 17.81
N ASN A 5 7.85 18.67 18.96
CA ASN A 5 6.86 17.62 19.20
C ASN A 5 5.66 17.74 18.25
N ILE A 6 5.27 18.96 17.88
CA ILE A 6 4.19 19.18 16.89
C ILE A 6 4.65 18.66 15.53
N LYS A 7 5.86 19.04 15.08
CA LYS A 7 6.41 18.57 13.79
C LYS A 7 6.55 17.05 13.73
N ILE A 8 7.02 16.42 14.81
CA ILE A 8 7.11 14.95 14.91
C ILE A 8 5.71 14.33 14.83
N SER A 9 4.74 14.88 15.57
CA SER A 9 3.36 14.38 15.55
C SER A 9 2.73 14.48 14.15
N ASP A 10 2.94 15.59 13.45
CA ASP A 10 2.41 15.80 12.09
C ASP A 10 3.05 14.80 11.11
N ALA A 11 4.36 14.60 11.17
CA ALA A 11 5.06 13.64 10.34
C ALA A 11 4.59 12.19 10.60
N VAL A 12 4.36 11.81 11.87
CA VAL A 12 3.80 10.50 12.22
C VAL A 12 2.38 10.34 11.65
N ASN A 13 1.54 11.37 11.74
CA ASN A 13 0.20 11.35 11.15
C ASN A 13 0.23 11.13 9.63
N GLU A 14 1.16 11.77 8.93
CA GLU A 14 1.33 11.56 7.48
C GLU A 14 1.72 10.11 7.16
N VAL A 15 2.63 9.51 7.94
CA VAL A 15 2.99 8.09 7.80
C VAL A 15 1.77 7.19 7.99
N GLU A 16 0.95 7.43 9.01
CA GLU A 16 -0.27 6.65 9.25
C GLU A 16 -1.25 6.73 8.08
N VAL A 17 -1.42 7.91 7.48
CA VAL A 17 -2.30 8.09 6.32
C VAL A 17 -1.80 7.26 5.13
N ILE A 18 -0.50 7.26 4.86
CA ILE A 18 0.08 6.47 3.77
C ILE A 18 -0.10 4.97 4.05
N LEU A 19 0.17 4.51 5.28
CA LEU A 19 -0.01 3.11 5.68
C LEU A 19 -1.47 2.65 5.52
N LYS A 20 -2.46 3.49 5.88
CA LYS A 20 -3.88 3.19 5.67
C LYS A 20 -4.21 3.02 4.18
N ARG A 21 -3.62 3.84 3.31
CA ARG A 21 -3.80 3.70 1.85
C ARG A 21 -3.19 2.42 1.29
N ILE A 22 -2.00 2.05 1.77
CA ILE A 22 -1.36 0.77 1.45
C ILE A 22 -2.30 -0.37 1.83
N TYR A 23 -2.82 -0.37 3.06
CA TYR A 23 -3.72 -1.41 3.54
C TYR A 23 -4.97 -1.58 2.67
N VAL A 24 -5.63 -0.47 2.31
CA VAL A 24 -6.81 -0.51 1.43
C VAL A 24 -6.49 -1.11 0.07
N LEU A 25 -5.38 -0.70 -0.55
CA LEU A 25 -4.99 -1.21 -1.87
C LEU A 25 -4.53 -2.68 -1.82
N SER A 26 -3.86 -3.10 -0.74
CA SER A 26 -3.50 -4.49 -0.52
C SER A 26 -4.74 -5.38 -0.38
N ASN A 27 -5.74 -4.95 0.40
CA ASN A 27 -6.99 -5.69 0.54
C ASN A 27 -7.77 -5.77 -0.79
N ASP A 28 -7.78 -4.69 -1.57
CA ASP A 28 -8.44 -4.66 -2.87
C ASP A 28 -7.73 -5.58 -3.90
N LEU A 29 -6.41 -5.70 -3.81
CA LEU A 29 -5.65 -6.69 -4.56
C LEU A 29 -6.01 -8.13 -4.16
N ASP A 30 -6.10 -8.39 -2.86
CA ASP A 30 -6.39 -9.72 -2.33
C ASP A 30 -7.78 -10.21 -2.78
N HIS A 31 -8.83 -9.44 -2.48
CA HIS A 31 -10.20 -9.76 -2.89
C HIS A 31 -10.35 -9.82 -4.42
N GLY A 32 -9.68 -8.91 -5.14
CA GLY A 32 -9.78 -8.81 -6.59
C GLY A 32 -9.10 -9.94 -7.32
N TYR A 33 -7.96 -10.44 -6.82
CA TYR A 33 -7.08 -11.30 -7.61
C TYR A 33 -6.65 -12.59 -6.92
N PHE A 34 -6.44 -12.59 -5.61
CA PHE A 34 -5.78 -13.70 -4.91
C PHE A 34 -6.76 -14.59 -4.13
N GLU A 35 -7.91 -14.06 -3.70
CA GLU A 35 -8.99 -14.84 -3.07
C GLU A 35 -9.93 -15.52 -4.08
N GLN A 36 -9.64 -15.40 -5.38
CA GLN A 36 -10.53 -15.87 -6.43
C GLN A 36 -10.37 -17.37 -6.69
N ASP A 37 -11.42 -18.15 -6.39
CA ASP A 37 -11.48 -19.58 -6.72
C ASP A 37 -11.59 -19.83 -8.23
N ILE A 38 -10.91 -20.88 -8.72
CA ILE A 38 -11.02 -21.41 -10.08
C ILE A 38 -11.74 -22.76 -10.00
N LYS A 39 -13.04 -22.79 -10.29
CA LYS A 39 -13.88 -24.00 -10.12
C LYS A 39 -14.30 -24.62 -11.45
N LYS A 40 -14.37 -23.83 -12.52
CA LYS A 40 -14.79 -24.28 -13.85
C LYS A 40 -13.88 -23.75 -14.95
N LYS A 41 -13.96 -24.36 -16.13
CA LYS A 41 -13.19 -23.96 -17.32
C LYS A 41 -13.41 -22.48 -17.69
N ASP A 42 -14.62 -21.97 -17.46
CA ASP A 42 -14.94 -20.55 -17.70
C ASP A 42 -14.27 -19.59 -16.70
N ASP A 43 -13.59 -20.08 -15.66
CA ASP A 43 -12.84 -19.24 -14.71
C ASP A 43 -11.37 -19.06 -15.13
N MET A 44 -10.92 -19.68 -16.23
CA MET A 44 -9.53 -19.65 -16.69
C MET A 44 -9.02 -18.24 -17.00
N TRP A 45 -9.90 -17.27 -17.27
CA TRP A 45 -9.52 -15.87 -17.45
C TRP A 45 -8.91 -15.24 -16.19
N LYS A 46 -9.20 -15.78 -15.00
CA LYS A 46 -8.66 -15.31 -13.71
C LYS A 46 -7.16 -15.53 -13.55
N ILE A 47 -6.55 -16.37 -14.41
CA ILE A 47 -5.10 -16.55 -14.44
C ILE A 47 -4.44 -15.99 -15.71
N ALA A 48 -5.22 -15.34 -16.58
CA ALA A 48 -4.68 -14.75 -17.79
C ALA A 48 -3.76 -13.56 -17.44
N GLY A 49 -2.67 -13.38 -18.18
CA GLY A 49 -1.72 -12.30 -17.92
C GLY A 49 -2.35 -10.89 -17.94
N SER A 50 -3.33 -10.65 -18.82
CA SER A 50 -4.09 -9.41 -18.89
C SER A 50 -4.94 -9.14 -17.65
N TYR A 51 -5.38 -10.18 -16.94
CA TYR A 51 -6.11 -10.02 -15.69
C TYR A 51 -5.21 -9.38 -14.62
N TYR A 52 -3.95 -9.82 -14.54
CA TYR A 52 -2.99 -9.31 -13.56
C TYR A 52 -2.34 -7.97 -13.94
N GLU A 53 -2.56 -7.44 -15.14
CA GLU A 53 -1.99 -6.14 -15.54
C GLU A 53 -2.43 -5.01 -14.60
N HIS A 54 -3.73 -4.99 -14.24
CA HIS A 54 -4.28 -4.05 -13.26
C HIS A 54 -3.77 -4.30 -11.83
N ALA A 55 -3.50 -5.56 -11.47
CA ALA A 55 -2.89 -5.90 -10.20
C ALA A 55 -1.45 -5.35 -10.12
N GLY A 56 -0.70 -5.41 -11.22
CA GLY A 56 0.64 -4.84 -11.33
C GLY A 56 0.67 -3.33 -11.04
N VAL A 57 -0.30 -2.57 -11.55
CA VAL A 57 -0.41 -1.12 -11.27
C VAL A 57 -0.60 -0.85 -9.78
N LYS A 58 -1.53 -1.55 -9.12
CA LYS A 58 -1.78 -1.38 -7.68
C LYS A 58 -0.58 -1.79 -6.84
N THR A 59 0.09 -2.88 -7.20
CA THR A 59 1.32 -3.33 -6.52
C THR A 59 2.45 -2.30 -6.64
N ASN A 60 2.63 -1.69 -7.82
CA ASN A 60 3.63 -0.63 -8.00
C ASN A 60 3.31 0.61 -7.17
N MET A 61 2.03 0.99 -7.06
CA MET A 61 1.59 2.08 -6.18
C MET A 61 1.88 1.78 -4.70
N ILE A 62 1.56 0.56 -4.24
CA ILE A 62 1.87 0.09 -2.88
C ILE A 62 3.37 0.17 -2.60
N LEU A 63 4.20 -0.32 -3.53
CA LEU A 63 5.65 -0.30 -3.38
C LEU A 63 6.20 1.13 -3.26
N SER A 64 5.73 2.06 -4.12
CA SER A 64 6.11 3.47 -4.04
C SER A 64 5.75 4.07 -2.68
N MET A 65 4.52 3.86 -2.21
CA MET A 65 4.07 4.36 -0.90
C MET A 65 4.86 3.74 0.26
N ALA A 66 5.26 2.48 0.16
CA ALA A 66 6.08 1.84 1.18
C ALA A 66 7.47 2.50 1.29
N TYR A 67 8.08 2.86 0.15
CA TYR A 67 9.31 3.67 0.16
C TYR A 67 9.09 5.06 0.77
N ASP A 68 7.97 5.73 0.46
CA ASP A 68 7.63 7.03 1.05
C ASP A 68 7.53 6.93 2.58
N VAL A 69 6.89 5.87 3.10
CA VAL A 69 6.84 5.60 4.55
C VAL A 69 8.24 5.41 5.13
N GLN A 70 9.09 4.61 4.49
CA GLN A 70 10.46 4.37 4.96
C GLN A 70 11.27 5.68 5.03
N ASN A 71 11.14 6.54 4.03
CA ASN A 71 11.81 7.83 4.01
C ASN A 71 11.30 8.75 5.12
N LYS A 72 9.98 8.88 5.29
CA LYS A 72 9.39 9.69 6.36
C LYS A 72 9.75 9.20 7.76
N LEU A 73 9.80 7.88 7.97
CA LEU A 73 10.24 7.32 9.24
C LEU A 73 11.71 7.66 9.55
N ARG A 74 12.57 7.71 8.52
CA ARG A 74 13.96 8.15 8.67
C ARG A 74 14.04 9.64 9.03
N GLU A 75 13.26 10.48 8.36
CA GLU A 75 13.17 11.92 8.69
C GLU A 75 12.72 12.14 10.14
N ILE A 76 11.69 11.41 10.59
CA ILE A 76 11.22 11.46 11.99
C ILE A 76 12.35 11.05 12.95
N GLN A 77 13.09 9.98 12.63
CA GLN A 77 14.19 9.52 13.46
C GLN A 77 15.32 10.56 13.57
N GLU A 78 15.58 11.32 12.51
CA GLU A 78 16.58 12.42 12.51
C GLU A 78 16.14 13.64 13.32
N MET A 79 14.85 13.77 13.64
CA MET A 79 14.29 14.85 14.45
C MET A 79 14.28 14.56 15.96
N LEU A 80 14.55 13.31 16.37
CA LEU A 80 14.59 12.85 17.77
C LEU A 80 15.95 13.10 18.41
#